data_AF-A0A426XZF1-F1
#
_entry.id   AF-A0A426XZF1-F1
#
_cell.length_a   1.000
_cell.length_b   1.000
_cell.length_c   1.000
_cell.angle_alpha   90.00
_cell.angle_beta   90.00
_cell.angle_gamma   90.00
#
_symmetry.space_group_name_H-M   'P 1'
#
loop_
_entity.id
_entity.type
_entity.pdbx_description
1 polymer ?
#
loop_
_entity_poly.entity_id
_entity_poly.type
_entity_poly.pdbx_seq_one_letter_code
_entity_poly.pdbx_strand_id
1 'polypeptide(L)'
;WAIYVCPRCMQTCKSQELEKTMTNAGVVLPQSSMPSLQSAPNMKANGSPNGDPDGSAVWLKEHGGGDDGNGLIRSKQDRPLSRKISVPAAILAPYRLLIFFRIVVLGMYLAWRIKDKNEDAIWLWGMSVICEIWFTFSWLLEQLPKLSPVKRTAELAVLIDKFETVSPQNPLGKSDLPGIDVFVTTADPDKEPLLVMANTVLSVLAADYPAEKLACYLSDDAGSLLTFETMAEVASFATVWVPFCRKHDIEPRGPESYFSLKKDPYRNKMRTDFVKDRRRMKREYDEFKVRINALFDMVRWRSDAYNACEESRALRRHRELHGDEPIERPKVPKATWMADGSHWPGTWMNSSPQHTYSNHAAIVQVMI
;
A
#
# COMPACT_ATOMS: atom_id res chain seq x y z
N TRP A 1 11.15 10.63 10.85
CA TRP A 1 10.92 10.33 9.43
C TRP A 1 12.02 9.46 8.83
N ALA A 2 11.69 8.20 8.54
CA ALA A 2 12.48 7.34 7.66
C ALA A 2 11.69 7.05 6.38
N ILE A 3 12.31 7.14 5.20
CA ILE A 3 11.69 6.81 3.92
C ILE A 3 12.35 5.55 3.36
N TYR A 4 11.54 4.51 3.16
CA TYR A 4 11.96 3.29 2.46
C TYR A 4 11.43 3.34 1.04
N VAL A 5 12.34 3.40 0.08
CA VAL A 5 12.01 3.45 -1.36
C VAL A 5 12.20 2.05 -1.92
N CYS A 6 11.14 1.48 -2.49
CA CYS A 6 11.28 0.38 -3.44
C CYS A 6 11.35 0.95 -4.85
N PRO A 7 12.54 1.10 -5.46
CA PRO A 7 12.65 1.66 -6.79
C PRO A 7 12.12 0.64 -7.79
N ARG A 8 11.33 1.12 -8.75
CA ARG A 8 10.95 0.49 -10.03
C ARG A 8 11.45 -0.95 -10.16
N CYS A 9 10.64 -1.90 -9.70
CA CYS A 9 11.02 -3.31 -9.65
C CYS A 9 11.54 -3.78 -11.02
N MET A 10 12.75 -4.36 -11.01
CA MET A 10 13.43 -4.95 -12.17
C MET A 10 13.68 -4.02 -13.37
N GLN A 11 14.66 -3.13 -13.23
CA GLN A 11 15.66 -2.99 -14.30
C GLN A 11 17.03 -2.64 -13.72
N THR A 12 17.97 -3.56 -13.92
CA THR A 12 19.41 -3.34 -13.83
C THR A 12 19.78 -2.02 -14.52
N CYS A 13 20.61 -1.22 -13.83
CA CYS A 13 21.30 -0.04 -14.37
C CYS A 13 20.52 1.29 -14.34
N LYS A 14 20.38 1.91 -13.14
CA LYS A 14 20.48 3.39 -12.93
C LYS A 14 20.35 3.85 -11.46
N SER A 15 20.87 3.11 -10.47
CA SER A 15 20.93 3.60 -9.08
C SER A 15 21.84 4.83 -8.89
N GLN A 16 22.77 5.13 -9.81
CA GLN A 16 23.75 6.20 -9.64
C GLN A 16 23.20 7.63 -9.76
N GLU A 17 22.03 7.84 -10.38
CA GLU A 17 21.50 9.19 -10.63
C GLU A 17 20.67 9.72 -9.43
N LEU A 18 20.02 8.80 -8.70
CA LEU A 18 19.34 9.05 -7.43
C LEU A 18 20.32 9.18 -6.26
N GLU A 19 21.41 8.39 -6.27
CA GLU A 19 22.46 8.43 -5.25
C GLU A 19 23.20 9.78 -5.25
N LYS A 20 23.42 10.39 -6.43
CA LYS A 20 24.05 11.72 -6.59
C LYS A 20 23.16 12.89 -6.19
N THR A 21 21.83 12.76 -6.32
CA THR A 21 20.90 13.80 -5.88
C THR A 21 20.72 13.77 -4.36
N MET A 22 20.86 12.60 -3.72
CA MET A 22 20.74 12.44 -2.27
C MET A 22 22.01 12.78 -1.48
N THR A 23 23.21 12.57 -2.04
CA THR A 23 24.47 13.01 -1.39
C THR A 23 24.58 14.53 -1.29
N ASN A 24 24.03 15.27 -2.27
CA ASN A 24 23.96 16.73 -2.22
C ASN A 24 22.98 17.27 -1.16
N ALA A 25 22.14 16.41 -0.56
CA ALA A 25 21.17 16.76 0.47
C ALA A 25 21.60 16.35 1.90
N GLY A 26 22.83 15.86 2.10
CA GLY A 26 23.38 15.54 3.43
C GLY A 26 22.86 14.24 4.06
N VAL A 27 22.40 13.28 3.24
CA VAL A 27 21.82 12.00 3.70
C VAL A 27 22.91 10.94 3.87
N VAL A 28 22.93 10.25 5.02
CA VAL A 28 23.87 9.16 5.33
C VAL A 28 23.27 7.82 4.96
N LEU A 29 23.94 7.05 4.10
CA LEU A 29 23.57 5.68 3.72
C LEU A 29 24.40 4.66 4.52
N PRO A 30 23.79 3.68 5.20
CA PRO A 30 24.53 2.54 5.76
C PRO A 30 24.87 1.54 4.64
N GLN A 31 26.15 1.17 4.54
CA GLN A 31 26.65 0.19 3.58
C GLN A 31 26.38 -1.24 4.07
N SER A 32 25.54 -2.00 3.36
CA SER A 32 25.50 -3.46 3.49
C SER A 32 25.85 -4.12 2.15
N SER A 33 26.92 -4.90 2.13
CA SER A 33 27.39 -5.65 0.97
C SER A 33 26.73 -7.04 0.89
N MET A 34 26.15 -7.37 -0.26
CA MET A 34 25.77 -8.75 -0.63
C MET A 34 26.24 -9.04 -2.07
N PRO A 35 26.63 -10.29 -2.41
CA PRO A 35 27.39 -10.61 -3.62
C PRO A 35 26.50 -10.80 -4.85
N SER A 36 27.03 -10.45 -6.02
CA SER A 36 26.41 -10.63 -7.32
C SER A 36 26.51 -12.07 -7.82
N LEU A 37 25.41 -12.59 -8.41
CA LEU A 37 25.39 -13.86 -9.12
C LEU A 37 24.98 -13.64 -10.58
N GLN A 38 25.79 -14.21 -11.47
CA GLN A 38 25.84 -13.99 -12.90
C GLN A 38 24.67 -14.62 -13.67
N SER A 39 24.39 -13.99 -14.82
CA SER A 39 23.41 -14.30 -15.86
C SER A 39 23.65 -15.62 -16.62
N ALA A 40 22.56 -16.24 -17.10
CA ALA A 40 22.55 -17.21 -18.20
C ALA A 40 21.23 -17.12 -19.01
N PRO A 41 21.18 -17.58 -20.29
CA PRO A 41 20.56 -16.83 -21.37
C PRO A 41 19.19 -17.33 -21.90
N ASN A 42 18.64 -16.46 -22.74
CA ASN A 42 17.39 -16.49 -23.53
C ASN A 42 17.12 -17.80 -24.30
N MET A 43 15.88 -18.29 -24.26
CA MET A 43 15.39 -19.38 -25.13
C MET A 43 14.03 -19.01 -25.74
N LYS A 44 14.01 -18.95 -27.08
CA LYS A 44 12.88 -18.62 -27.96
C LYS A 44 11.81 -19.72 -27.92
N ALA A 45 10.54 -19.34 -27.98
CA ALA A 45 9.43 -20.26 -28.23
C ALA A 45 8.91 -20.13 -29.67
N ASN A 46 8.90 -21.25 -30.39
CA ASN A 46 8.27 -21.45 -31.70
C ASN A 46 6.87 -22.07 -31.53
N GLY A 47 5.87 -21.52 -32.23
CA GLY A 47 4.91 -22.21 -33.13
C GLY A 47 3.91 -23.30 -32.67
N SER A 48 2.60 -22.96 -32.83
CA SER A 48 1.45 -23.77 -33.33
C SER A 48 0.76 -24.84 -32.44
N PRO A 49 -0.48 -25.32 -32.77
CA PRO A 49 -1.63 -24.74 -33.49
C PRO A 49 -3.03 -24.98 -32.83
N ASN A 50 -4.05 -24.26 -33.32
CA ASN A 50 -5.51 -24.51 -33.42
C ASN A 50 -6.31 -25.34 -32.37
N GLY A 51 -7.47 -24.79 -31.97
CA GLY A 51 -8.66 -25.58 -31.62
C GLY A 51 -9.68 -24.89 -30.69
N ASP A 52 -10.59 -24.07 -31.24
CA ASP A 52 -11.91 -23.74 -30.64
C ASP A 52 -12.92 -24.85 -31.02
N PRO A 53 -14.03 -25.07 -30.26
CA PRO A 53 -15.23 -24.26 -30.49
C PRO A 53 -16.11 -23.95 -29.25
N ASP A 54 -17.02 -23.00 -29.51
CA ASP A 54 -18.32 -22.71 -28.87
C ASP A 54 -18.41 -21.67 -27.73
N GLY A 55 -18.95 -20.51 -28.13
CA GLY A 55 -19.35 -19.39 -27.27
C GLY A 55 -20.01 -18.29 -28.09
N SER A 56 -21.24 -18.54 -28.52
CA SER A 56 -22.12 -17.70 -29.33
C SER A 56 -22.15 -16.20 -28.96
N ALA A 57 -21.80 -15.35 -29.94
CA ALA A 57 -22.17 -13.94 -29.96
C ALA A 57 -22.87 -13.65 -31.30
N VAL A 58 -24.13 -13.22 -31.19
CA VAL A 58 -24.99 -12.79 -32.29
C VAL A 58 -24.41 -11.51 -32.88
N TRP A 59 -23.94 -11.57 -34.13
CA TRP A 59 -23.55 -10.40 -34.91
C TRP A 59 -24.68 -10.03 -35.87
N LEU A 60 -25.16 -8.79 -35.75
CA LEU A 60 -25.98 -8.14 -36.77
C LEU A 60 -25.17 -8.10 -38.07
N LYS A 61 -25.75 -8.70 -39.11
CA LYS A 61 -25.21 -8.77 -40.46
C LYS A 61 -25.53 -7.44 -41.15
N GLU A 62 -24.55 -6.54 -41.25
CA GLU A 62 -24.62 -5.43 -42.20
C GLU A 62 -23.85 -5.77 -43.46
N HIS A 63 -24.54 -5.58 -44.59
CA HIS A 63 -24.10 -5.90 -45.93
C HIS A 63 -23.10 -4.87 -46.46
N GLY A 64 -22.01 -5.36 -47.05
CA GLY A 64 -21.44 -4.86 -48.30
C GLY A 64 -20.86 -3.44 -48.33
N GLY A 65 -19.53 -3.35 -48.37
CA GLY A 65 -18.82 -2.15 -48.81
C GLY A 65 -17.34 -2.30 -48.53
N GLY A 66 -16.53 -2.37 -49.57
CA GLY A 66 -15.07 -2.36 -49.43
C GLY A 66 -14.58 -1.05 -48.83
N ASP A 67 -13.34 -1.13 -48.33
CA ASP A 67 -12.48 -0.05 -47.84
C ASP A 67 -12.36 0.10 -46.31
N ASP A 68 -11.13 0.39 -45.89
CA ASP A 68 -10.71 0.88 -44.57
C ASP A 68 -10.60 -0.10 -43.38
N GLY A 69 -9.57 -0.96 -43.43
CA GLY A 69 -8.93 -1.48 -42.21
C GLY A 69 -8.47 -0.37 -41.24
N ASN A 70 -8.31 0.86 -41.74
CA ASN A 70 -7.97 2.05 -40.96
C ASN A 70 -9.18 2.63 -40.17
N GLY A 71 -10.41 2.47 -40.67
CA GLY A 71 -11.64 2.95 -40.02
C GLY A 71 -12.04 2.11 -38.81
N LEU A 72 -11.84 0.79 -38.90
CA LEU A 72 -12.08 -0.12 -37.77
C LEU A 72 -11.09 0.11 -36.63
N ILE A 73 -9.82 0.40 -36.93
CA ILE A 73 -8.79 0.73 -35.93
C ILE A 73 -9.12 2.06 -35.24
N ARG A 74 -9.55 3.08 -36.01
CA ARG A 74 -9.93 4.39 -35.47
C ARG A 74 -11.14 4.31 -34.52
N SER A 75 -12.15 3.51 -34.87
CA SER A 75 -13.34 3.29 -34.02
C SER A 75 -13.07 2.54 -32.71
N LYS A 76 -11.98 1.76 -32.63
CA LYS A 76 -11.54 1.12 -31.37
C LYS A 76 -10.78 2.11 -30.47
N GLN A 77 -9.92 2.97 -31.04
CA GLN A 77 -9.11 3.95 -30.30
C GLN A 77 -9.91 5.09 -29.67
N ASP A 78 -11.08 5.41 -30.21
CA ASP A 78 -11.96 6.48 -29.75
C ASP A 78 -12.94 6.06 -28.63
N ARG A 79 -12.85 4.80 -28.17
CA ARG A 79 -13.67 4.34 -27.04
C ARG A 79 -13.26 5.06 -25.75
N PRO A 80 -14.23 5.60 -24.99
CA PRO A 80 -13.92 6.32 -23.76
C PRO A 80 -13.43 5.36 -22.68
N LEU A 81 -12.31 5.68 -22.03
CA LEU A 81 -11.73 4.88 -20.95
C LEU A 81 -12.66 4.75 -19.73
N SER A 82 -13.49 5.76 -19.50
CA SER A 82 -14.47 5.77 -18.42
C SER A 82 -15.83 6.16 -18.96
N ARG A 83 -16.86 5.40 -18.56
CA ARG A 83 -18.24 5.68 -18.92
C ARG A 83 -19.03 6.06 -17.68
N LYS A 84 -19.78 7.15 -17.77
CA LYS A 84 -20.81 7.48 -16.78
C LYS A 84 -22.06 6.65 -17.11
N ILE A 85 -22.49 5.84 -16.14
CA ILE A 85 -23.73 5.09 -16.24
C ILE A 85 -24.82 5.90 -15.55
N SER A 86 -25.83 6.31 -16.31
CA SER A 86 -27.01 6.93 -15.72
C SER A 86 -27.76 5.90 -14.87
N VAL A 87 -28.10 6.27 -13.64
CA VAL A 87 -28.98 5.46 -12.81
C VAL A 87 -30.37 5.48 -13.45
N PRO A 88 -31.06 4.32 -13.57
CA PRO A 88 -32.40 4.27 -14.15
C PRO A 88 -33.34 5.27 -13.49
N ALA A 89 -34.01 6.09 -14.30
CA ALA A 89 -34.94 7.12 -13.81
C ALA A 89 -36.07 6.51 -12.98
N ALA A 90 -36.47 5.27 -13.27
CA ALA A 90 -37.47 4.51 -12.51
C ALA A 90 -37.12 4.33 -11.03
N ILE A 91 -35.83 4.28 -10.67
CA ILE A 91 -35.38 4.16 -9.28
C ILE A 91 -35.18 5.56 -8.67
N LEU A 92 -34.66 6.50 -9.46
CA LEU A 92 -34.27 7.83 -8.96
C LEU A 92 -35.44 8.80 -8.79
N ALA A 93 -36.45 8.72 -9.66
CA ALA A 93 -37.65 9.56 -9.58
C ALA A 93 -38.46 9.36 -8.28
N PRO A 94 -38.84 8.12 -7.88
CA PRO A 94 -39.55 7.92 -6.62
C PRO A 94 -38.70 8.32 -5.41
N TYR A 95 -37.39 8.07 -5.44
CA TYR A 95 -36.46 8.50 -4.39
C TYR A 95 -36.46 10.02 -4.20
N ARG A 96 -36.36 10.79 -5.29
CA ARG A 96 -36.40 12.26 -5.24
C ARG A 96 -37.74 12.80 -4.76
N LEU A 97 -38.83 12.16 -5.18
CA LEU A 97 -40.18 12.53 -4.74
C LEU A 97 -40.35 12.31 -3.23
N LEU A 98 -39.88 11.17 -2.71
CA LEU A 98 -39.94 10.88 -1.27
C LEU A 98 -39.12 11.87 -0.44
N ILE A 99 -37.93 12.27 -0.92
CA ILE A 99 -37.12 13.29 -0.25
C ILE A 99 -37.84 14.64 -0.26
N PHE A 100 -38.39 15.04 -1.40
CA PHE A 100 -39.14 16.28 -1.51
C PHE A 100 -40.33 16.31 -0.56
N PHE A 101 -41.12 15.23 -0.52
CA PHE A 101 -42.23 15.10 0.42
C PHE A 101 -41.76 15.19 1.87
N ARG A 102 -40.65 14.53 2.21
CA ARG A 102 -40.07 14.60 3.56
C ARG A 102 -39.60 16.01 3.92
N ILE A 103 -39.02 16.77 2.99
CA ILE A 103 -38.66 18.18 3.21
C ILE A 103 -39.91 19.02 3.53
N VAL A 104 -41.00 18.81 2.78
CA VAL A 104 -42.26 19.52 3.00
C VAL A 104 -42.84 19.20 4.38
N VAL A 105 -42.91 17.92 4.76
CA VAL A 105 -43.40 17.49 6.08
C VAL A 105 -42.53 18.04 7.20
N LEU A 106 -41.20 18.00 7.06
CA LEU A 106 -40.26 18.50 8.05
C LEU A 106 -40.36 20.03 8.22
N GLY A 107 -40.56 20.75 7.11
CA GLY A 107 -40.82 22.19 7.13
C GLY A 107 -42.11 22.56 7.84
N MET A 108 -43.20 21.83 7.58
CA MET A 108 -44.47 22.01 8.29
C MET A 108 -44.33 21.68 9.79
N TYR A 109 -43.63 20.59 10.11
CA TYR A 109 -43.35 20.20 11.50
C TYR A 109 -42.56 21.28 12.25
N LEU A 110 -41.47 21.81 11.67
CA LEU A 110 -40.69 22.88 12.30
C LEU A 110 -41.50 24.17 12.45
N ALA A 111 -42.30 24.54 11.43
CA ALA A 111 -43.15 25.73 11.51
C ALA A 111 -44.20 25.60 12.63
N TRP A 112 -44.80 24.42 12.78
CA TRP A 112 -45.71 24.13 13.88
C TRP A 112 -44.96 24.17 15.23
N ARG A 113 -43.79 23.54 15.33
CA ARG A 113 -42.98 23.48 16.55
C ARG A 113 -42.54 24.85 17.06
N ILE A 114 -42.20 25.77 16.14
CA ILE A 114 -41.83 27.15 16.48
C ILE A 114 -43.04 27.96 16.96
N LYS A 115 -44.23 27.67 16.43
CA LYS A 115 -45.48 28.37 16.77
C LYS A 115 -46.09 27.87 18.08
N ASP A 116 -46.02 26.57 18.36
CA ASP A 116 -46.53 25.95 19.57
C ASP A 116 -45.50 26.02 20.69
N LYS A 117 -45.55 27.12 21.45
CA LYS A 117 -44.63 27.39 22.56
C LYS A 117 -45.14 26.73 23.84
N ASN A 118 -44.23 26.09 24.57
CA ASN A 118 -44.52 25.63 25.92
C ASN A 118 -44.17 26.74 26.93
N GLU A 119 -45.20 27.42 27.42
CA GLU A 119 -45.10 28.53 28.39
C GLU A 119 -44.59 28.06 29.77
N ASP A 120 -44.85 26.80 30.16
CA ASP A 120 -44.46 26.26 31.46
C ASP A 120 -42.95 25.98 31.56
N ALA A 121 -42.27 25.78 30.43
CA ALA A 121 -40.86 25.41 30.36
C ALA A 121 -40.14 26.00 29.12
N ILE A 122 -40.15 27.32 28.99
CA ILE A 122 -39.62 28.07 27.83
C ILE A 122 -38.16 27.73 27.52
N TRP A 123 -37.31 27.55 28.53
CA TRP A 123 -35.88 27.23 28.32
C TRP A 123 -35.67 25.84 27.72
N LEU A 124 -36.39 24.82 28.22
CA LEU A 124 -36.31 23.46 27.68
C LEU A 124 -36.88 23.40 26.26
N TRP A 125 -37.99 24.12 26.03
CA TRP A 125 -38.56 24.27 24.70
C TRP A 125 -37.57 24.92 23.73
N GLY A 126 -36.97 26.06 24.09
CA GLY A 126 -36.03 26.79 23.25
C GLY A 126 -34.79 25.96 22.87
N MET A 127 -34.19 25.26 23.85
CA MET A 127 -33.08 24.35 23.58
C MET A 127 -33.47 23.21 22.64
N SER A 128 -34.65 22.60 22.85
CA SER A 128 -35.14 21.52 21.96
C SER A 128 -35.35 22.00 20.53
N VAL A 129 -35.94 23.19 20.33
CA VAL A 129 -36.20 23.76 19.01
C VAL A 129 -34.90 24.09 18.27
N ILE A 130 -33.91 24.66 18.97
CA ILE A 130 -32.59 24.93 18.37
C ILE A 130 -31.93 23.63 17.91
N CYS A 131 -31.97 22.57 18.74
CA CYS A 131 -31.46 21.25 18.37
C CYS A 131 -32.21 20.67 17.16
N GLU A 132 -33.54 20.75 17.13
CA GLU A 132 -34.35 20.25 16.01
C GLU A 132 -34.09 20.99 14.70
N ILE A 133 -33.90 22.32 14.74
CA ILE A 133 -33.51 23.13 13.58
C ILE A 133 -32.12 22.70 13.09
N TRP A 134 -31.17 22.54 14.01
CA TRP A 134 -29.81 22.11 13.67
C TRP A 134 -29.78 20.71 13.03
N PHE A 135 -30.54 19.76 13.59
CA PHE A 135 -30.65 18.42 13.02
C PHE A 135 -31.34 18.43 11.66
N THR A 136 -32.39 19.24 11.50
CA THR A 136 -33.09 19.40 10.20
C THR A 136 -32.16 19.98 9.14
N PHE A 137 -31.40 21.03 9.49
CA PHE A 137 -30.43 21.63 8.59
C PHE A 137 -29.32 20.65 8.23
N SER A 138 -28.77 19.93 9.22
CA SER A 138 -27.75 18.90 9.01
C SER A 138 -28.26 17.79 8.10
N TRP A 139 -29.49 17.31 8.33
CA TRP A 139 -30.14 16.30 7.49
C TRP A 139 -30.36 16.81 6.06
N LEU A 140 -30.79 18.05 5.88
CA LEU A 140 -31.01 18.65 4.56
C LEU A 140 -29.70 18.71 3.77
N LEU A 141 -28.61 19.19 4.41
CA LEU A 141 -27.28 19.20 3.80
C LEU A 141 -26.82 17.78 3.41
N GLU A 142 -27.14 16.76 4.20
CA GLU A 142 -26.83 15.37 3.88
C GLU A 142 -27.63 14.82 2.69
N GLN A 143 -28.84 15.32 2.42
CA GLN A 143 -29.64 14.90 1.27
C GLN A 143 -29.13 15.50 -0.05
N LEU A 144 -28.57 16.70 -0.05
CA LEU A 144 -28.17 17.39 -1.29
C LEU A 144 -27.20 16.57 -2.17
N PRO A 145 -26.11 15.96 -1.65
CA PRO A 145 -25.23 15.12 -2.46
C PRO A 145 -25.90 13.85 -3.00
N LYS A 146 -26.94 13.35 -2.33
CA LYS A 146 -27.63 12.10 -2.68
C LYS A 146 -28.64 12.27 -3.81
N LEU A 147 -29.03 13.50 -4.15
CA LEU A 147 -30.00 13.78 -5.23
C LEU A 147 -29.46 13.48 -6.64
N SER A 148 -28.14 13.50 -6.81
CA SER A 148 -27.45 13.27 -8.09
C SER A 148 -26.37 12.19 -7.99
N PRO A 149 -26.74 10.91 -7.81
CA PRO A 149 -25.77 9.83 -7.79
C PRO A 149 -25.14 9.65 -9.18
N VAL A 150 -23.81 9.57 -9.24
CA VAL A 150 -23.07 9.33 -10.49
C VAL A 150 -22.35 8.00 -10.38
N LYS A 151 -22.76 7.01 -11.18
CA LYS A 151 -22.03 5.75 -11.34
C LYS A 151 -21.03 5.87 -12.49
N ARG A 152 -19.80 5.41 -12.27
CA ARG A 152 -18.75 5.35 -13.28
C ARG A 152 -18.21 3.93 -13.37
N THR A 153 -17.93 3.48 -14.58
CA THR A 153 -17.22 2.23 -14.85
C THR A 153 -15.99 2.52 -15.70
N ALA A 154 -14.90 1.83 -15.39
CA ALA A 154 -13.68 1.87 -16.19
C ALA A 154 -13.65 0.66 -17.12
N GLU A 155 -13.32 0.87 -18.39
CA GLU A 155 -13.18 -0.20 -19.37
C GLU A 155 -11.70 -0.65 -19.45
N LEU A 156 -11.33 -1.62 -18.62
CA LEU A 156 -9.95 -2.08 -18.52
C LEU A 156 -9.42 -2.66 -19.83
N ALA A 157 -10.26 -3.36 -20.59
CA ALA A 157 -9.88 -3.90 -21.90
C ALA A 157 -9.47 -2.80 -22.90
N VAL A 158 -10.15 -1.65 -22.88
CA VAL A 158 -9.81 -0.50 -23.72
C VAL A 158 -8.53 0.18 -23.26
N LEU A 159 -8.28 0.23 -21.94
CA LEU A 159 -7.02 0.73 -21.40
C LEU A 159 -5.83 -0.10 -21.88
N ILE A 160 -5.92 -1.43 -21.77
CA ILE A 160 -4.87 -2.36 -22.20
C ILE A 160 -4.64 -2.24 -23.72
N ASP A 161 -5.72 -2.26 -24.51
CA ASP A 161 -5.65 -2.13 -25.98
C ASP A 161 -5.07 -0.79 -26.46
N LYS A 162 -5.09 0.25 -25.63
CA LYS A 162 -4.59 1.56 -26.00
C LYS A 162 -3.16 1.82 -25.53
N PHE A 163 -2.80 1.34 -24.34
CA PHE A 163 -1.54 1.71 -23.68
C PHE A 163 -0.54 0.57 -23.50
N GLU A 164 -0.96 -0.69 -23.65
CA GLU A 164 -0.08 -1.85 -23.45
C GLU A 164 0.11 -2.71 -24.69
N THR A 165 -0.84 -2.71 -25.64
CA THR A 165 -0.68 -3.49 -26.88
C THR A 165 0.30 -2.83 -27.86
N VAL A 166 0.98 -3.67 -28.64
CA VAL A 166 1.83 -3.20 -29.74
C VAL A 166 0.92 -2.59 -30.80
N SER A 167 1.08 -1.29 -31.01
CA SER A 167 0.30 -0.47 -31.93
C SER A 167 1.25 0.25 -32.87
N PRO A 168 0.82 0.70 -34.07
CA PRO A 168 1.64 1.55 -34.93
C PRO A 168 2.20 2.79 -34.21
N GLN A 169 1.53 3.26 -33.15
CA GLN A 169 1.96 4.38 -32.31
C GLN A 169 2.96 3.98 -31.20
N ASN A 170 3.01 2.70 -30.82
CA ASN A 170 3.93 2.14 -29.83
C ASN A 170 4.66 0.89 -30.39
N PRO A 171 5.64 1.09 -31.29
CA PRO A 171 6.34 -0.01 -31.95
C PRO A 171 7.24 -0.81 -31.00
N LEU A 172 7.57 -0.25 -29.82
CA LEU A 172 8.45 -0.88 -28.84
C LEU A 172 7.70 -1.78 -27.85
N GLY A 173 6.35 -1.76 -27.85
CA GLY A 173 5.52 -2.57 -26.95
C GLY A 173 5.77 -2.28 -25.47
N LYS A 174 6.32 -1.10 -25.13
CA LYS A 174 6.51 -0.67 -23.74
C LYS A 174 5.22 -0.07 -23.23
N SER A 175 4.83 -0.35 -21.99
CA SER A 175 3.62 0.24 -21.42
C SER A 175 3.74 1.76 -21.37
N ASP A 176 2.84 2.45 -22.08
CA ASP A 176 2.73 3.92 -22.08
C ASP A 176 1.91 4.43 -20.89
N LEU A 177 1.86 3.63 -19.83
CA LEU A 177 1.17 3.95 -18.59
C LEU A 177 2.00 4.95 -17.75
N PRO A 178 1.34 5.85 -17.00
CA PRO A 178 2.02 6.80 -16.13
C PRO A 178 2.74 6.08 -14.98
N GLY A 179 3.80 6.69 -14.45
CA GLY A 179 4.38 6.24 -13.18
C GLY A 179 3.38 6.43 -12.04
N ILE A 180 3.29 5.45 -11.14
CA ILE A 180 2.47 5.50 -9.94
C ILE A 180 3.38 5.34 -8.73
N ASP A 181 3.34 6.33 -7.85
CA ASP A 181 4.00 6.34 -6.56
C ASP A 181 2.96 6.06 -5.48
N VAL A 182 3.13 4.96 -4.74
CA VAL A 182 2.26 4.58 -3.63
C VAL A 182 2.94 4.92 -2.32
N PHE A 183 2.27 5.74 -1.51
CA PHE A 183 2.75 6.12 -0.19
C PHE A 183 2.04 5.29 0.88
N VAL A 184 2.81 4.62 1.73
CA VAL A 184 2.39 3.94 2.94
C VAL A 184 2.97 4.74 4.10
N THR A 185 2.16 5.14 5.06
CA THR A 185 2.60 5.90 6.24
C THR A 185 2.35 5.05 7.49
N THR A 186 3.33 4.93 8.36
CA THR A 186 3.19 4.26 9.65
C THR A 186 3.65 5.18 10.78
N ALA A 187 2.88 5.19 11.86
CA ALA A 187 3.12 6.11 12.97
C ALA A 187 4.14 5.54 13.96
N ASP A 188 3.93 4.29 14.40
CA ASP A 188 4.74 3.65 15.45
C ASP A 188 4.52 2.12 15.43
N PRO A 189 5.59 1.31 15.43
CA PRO A 189 5.47 -0.15 15.55
C PRO A 189 4.75 -0.63 16.82
N ASP A 190 4.72 0.15 17.90
CA ASP A 190 4.01 -0.23 19.13
C ASP A 190 2.49 -0.08 19.00
N LYS A 191 2.02 0.83 18.13
CA LYS A 191 0.59 1.11 17.92
C LYS A 191 0.01 0.28 16.77
N GLU A 192 0.84 -0.02 15.76
CA GLU A 192 0.46 -0.71 14.54
C GLU A 192 1.27 -2.00 14.40
N PRO A 193 0.63 -3.19 14.32
CA PRO A 193 1.38 -4.42 14.15
C PRO A 193 2.21 -4.42 12.87
N LEU A 194 3.52 -4.65 13.00
CA LEU A 194 4.49 -4.70 11.88
C LEU A 194 4.05 -5.67 10.77
N LEU A 195 3.38 -6.76 11.13
CA LEU A 195 2.85 -7.72 10.16
C LEU A 195 1.78 -7.12 9.25
N VAL A 196 0.93 -6.21 9.76
CA VAL A 196 -0.11 -5.54 8.95
C VAL A 196 0.52 -4.58 7.95
N MET A 197 1.52 -3.82 8.39
CA MET A 197 2.33 -2.97 7.52
C MET A 197 3.00 -3.79 6.42
N ALA A 198 3.69 -4.88 6.80
CA ALA A 198 4.34 -5.78 5.86
C ALA A 198 3.37 -6.36 4.80
N ASN A 199 2.18 -6.81 5.21
CA ASN A 199 1.17 -7.32 4.28
C ASN A 199 0.67 -6.23 3.31
N THR A 200 0.56 -4.99 3.79
CA THR A 200 0.15 -3.85 2.96
C THR A 200 1.20 -3.56 1.89
N VAL A 201 2.47 -3.47 2.27
CA VAL A 201 3.58 -3.25 1.35
C VAL A 201 3.68 -4.41 0.33
N LEU A 202 3.60 -5.67 0.78
CA LEU A 202 3.61 -6.83 -0.12
C LEU A 202 2.44 -6.82 -1.11
N SER A 203 1.26 -6.37 -0.69
CA SER A 203 0.11 -6.24 -1.57
C SER A 203 0.31 -5.15 -2.63
N VAL A 204 0.99 -4.05 -2.28
CA VAL A 204 1.34 -2.97 -3.22
C VAL A 204 2.37 -3.47 -4.22
N LEU A 205 3.46 -4.10 -3.77
CA LEU A 205 4.51 -4.63 -4.65
C LEU A 205 4.00 -5.72 -5.60
N ALA A 206 3.00 -6.48 -5.16
CA ALA A 206 2.34 -7.50 -5.97
C ALA A 206 1.19 -6.96 -6.84
N ALA A 207 0.99 -5.65 -6.95
CA ALA A 207 -0.02 -5.06 -7.83
C ALA A 207 0.21 -5.42 -9.30
N ASP A 208 -0.89 -5.52 -10.06
CA ASP A 208 -0.85 -5.79 -11.50
C ASP A 208 -0.58 -4.49 -12.27
N TYR A 209 0.67 -4.07 -12.24
CA TYR A 209 1.16 -2.88 -12.93
C TYR A 209 2.58 -3.11 -13.43
N PRO A 210 3.02 -2.44 -14.52
CA PRO A 210 4.39 -2.54 -14.99
C PRO A 210 5.37 -2.18 -13.87
N ALA A 211 6.29 -3.10 -13.60
CA ALA A 211 7.23 -3.01 -12.49
C ALA A 211 8.15 -1.77 -12.61
N GLU A 212 8.41 -1.33 -13.84
CA GLU A 212 9.16 -0.09 -14.13
C GLU A 212 8.38 1.21 -13.84
N LYS A 213 7.07 1.13 -13.62
CA LYS A 213 6.20 2.29 -13.39
C LYS A 213 5.65 2.36 -11.96
N LEU A 214 5.70 1.27 -11.20
CA LEU A 214 5.25 1.24 -9.82
C LEU A 214 6.42 1.49 -8.87
N ALA A 215 6.28 2.47 -7.98
CA ALA A 215 7.18 2.66 -6.85
C ALA A 215 6.38 2.70 -5.54
N CYS A 216 6.94 2.13 -4.49
CA CYS A 216 6.34 2.12 -3.16
C CYS A 216 7.26 2.86 -2.19
N TYR A 217 6.69 3.79 -1.44
CA TYR A 217 7.36 4.60 -0.43
C TYR A 217 6.72 4.30 0.93
N LEU A 218 7.49 3.78 1.88
CA LEU A 218 7.07 3.70 3.27
C LEU A 218 7.66 4.88 4.05
N SER A 219 6.82 5.73 4.61
CA SER A 219 7.19 6.78 5.55
C SER A 219 6.91 6.29 6.97
N ASP A 220 7.96 6.25 7.79
CA ASP A 220 7.89 5.94 9.22
C ASP A 220 8.13 7.20 10.05
N ASP A 221 7.12 7.60 10.80
CA ASP A 221 7.14 8.79 11.64
C ASP A 221 8.00 8.55 12.89
N ALA A 222 7.97 7.34 13.46
CA ALA A 222 8.75 6.96 14.63
C ALA A 222 10.24 6.82 14.31
N GLY A 223 10.60 6.47 13.07
CA GLY A 223 11.99 6.22 12.69
C GLY A 223 12.61 5.07 13.50
N SER A 224 11.85 3.99 13.68
CA SER A 224 12.23 2.87 14.55
C SER A 224 13.11 1.86 13.79
N LEU A 225 14.03 1.21 14.51
CA LEU A 225 14.83 0.11 13.95
C LEU A 225 13.96 -1.10 13.59
N LEU A 226 12.84 -1.30 14.28
CA LEU A 226 11.92 -2.41 14.04
C LEU A 226 11.27 -2.30 12.65
N THR A 227 10.84 -1.10 12.26
CA THR A 227 10.31 -0.83 10.92
C THR A 227 11.38 -1.09 9.86
N PHE A 228 12.61 -0.65 10.10
CA PHE A 228 13.74 -0.85 9.19
C PHE A 228 14.01 -2.33 8.91
N GLU A 229 14.17 -3.13 9.96
CA GLU A 229 14.46 -4.56 9.80
C GLU A 229 13.24 -5.33 9.25
N THR A 230 12.02 -4.93 9.60
CA THR A 230 10.80 -5.48 9.00
C THR A 230 10.79 -5.24 7.49
N MET A 231 11.18 -4.05 7.03
CA MET A 231 11.23 -3.74 5.61
C MET A 231 12.31 -4.54 4.87
N ALA A 232 13.44 -4.84 5.51
CA ALA A 232 14.45 -5.74 4.95
C ALA A 232 13.90 -7.17 4.75
N GLU A 233 13.16 -7.69 5.73
CA GLU A 233 12.49 -8.99 5.63
C GLU A 233 11.39 -8.99 4.57
N VAL A 234 10.61 -7.91 4.48
CA VAL A 234 9.57 -7.73 3.44
C VAL A 234 10.18 -7.72 2.05
N ALA A 235 11.28 -7.00 1.85
CA ALA A 235 12.01 -6.94 0.59
C ALA A 235 12.47 -8.34 0.16
N SER A 236 13.09 -9.10 1.08
CA SER A 236 13.48 -10.49 0.83
C SER A 236 12.29 -11.38 0.46
N PHE A 237 11.19 -11.31 1.20
CA PHE A 237 10.00 -12.12 0.91
C PHE A 237 9.27 -11.69 -0.38
N ALA A 238 9.30 -10.40 -0.73
CA ALA A 238 8.71 -9.89 -1.96
C ALA A 238 9.31 -10.56 -3.21
N THR A 239 10.61 -10.89 -3.19
CA THR A 239 11.28 -11.58 -4.30
C THR A 239 10.66 -12.93 -4.66
N VAL A 240 10.03 -13.62 -3.70
CA VAL A 240 9.34 -14.91 -3.92
C VAL A 240 7.83 -14.73 -4.06
N TRP A 241 7.23 -13.79 -3.32
CA TRP A 241 5.79 -13.54 -3.32
C TRP A 241 5.29 -12.89 -4.61
N VAL A 242 5.99 -11.86 -5.11
CA VAL A 242 5.57 -11.10 -6.29
C VAL A 242 5.54 -11.98 -7.55
N PRO A 243 6.58 -12.79 -7.86
CA PRO A 243 6.51 -13.72 -9.00
C PRO A 243 5.41 -14.75 -8.85
N PHE A 244 5.15 -15.26 -7.64
CA PHE A 244 4.06 -16.20 -7.38
C PHE A 244 2.69 -15.58 -7.67
N CYS A 245 2.46 -14.34 -7.21
CA CYS A 245 1.22 -13.60 -7.46
C CYS A 245 0.97 -13.40 -8.96
N ARG A 246 2.00 -12.95 -9.70
CA ARG A 246 1.91 -12.73 -11.15
C ARG A 246 1.78 -14.03 -11.94
N LYS A 247 2.50 -15.08 -11.54
CA LYS A 247 2.48 -16.39 -12.21
C LYS A 247 1.10 -17.05 -12.12
N HIS A 248 0.40 -16.92 -10.99
CA HIS A 248 -0.83 -17.66 -10.74
C HIS A 248 -2.08 -16.79 -10.62
N ASP A 249 -1.95 -15.49 -10.91
CA ASP A 249 -3.00 -14.48 -10.80
C ASP A 249 -3.79 -14.59 -9.48
N ILE A 250 -3.07 -14.36 -8.39
CA ILE A 250 -3.59 -14.57 -7.03
C ILE A 250 -4.44 -13.38 -6.61
N GLU A 251 -5.62 -13.64 -6.05
CA GLU A 251 -6.48 -12.61 -5.46
C GLU A 251 -7.05 -13.10 -4.12
N PRO A 252 -6.99 -12.29 -3.04
CA PRO A 252 -6.34 -10.98 -2.92
C PRO A 252 -4.79 -11.05 -2.93
N ARG A 253 -4.11 -9.94 -3.23
CA ARG A 253 -2.63 -9.85 -3.35
C ARG A 253 -1.88 -9.77 -2.01
N GLY A 254 -2.59 -9.48 -0.91
CA GLY A 254 -2.03 -9.53 0.44
C GLY A 254 -1.95 -10.97 0.95
N PRO A 255 -0.79 -11.47 1.41
CA PRO A 255 -0.62 -12.88 1.74
C PRO A 255 -1.45 -13.33 2.94
N GLU A 256 -1.55 -12.55 4.02
CA GLU A 256 -2.42 -12.89 5.18
C GLU A 256 -3.87 -13.05 4.72
N SER A 257 -4.37 -12.07 3.95
CA SER A 257 -5.73 -12.09 3.41
C SER A 257 -5.94 -13.31 2.50
N TYR A 258 -4.99 -13.62 1.62
CA TYR A 258 -5.08 -14.77 0.73
C TYR A 258 -5.11 -16.12 1.47
N PHE A 259 -4.23 -16.31 2.46
CA PHE A 259 -4.16 -17.58 3.18
C PHE A 259 -5.24 -17.75 4.25
N SER A 260 -5.87 -16.65 4.70
CA SER A 260 -7.01 -16.67 5.63
C SER A 260 -8.36 -16.85 4.94
N LEU A 261 -8.43 -16.71 3.61
CA LEU A 261 -9.64 -16.95 2.84
C LEU A 261 -10.13 -18.40 3.02
N LYS A 262 -11.38 -18.57 3.47
CA LYS A 262 -12.05 -19.87 3.61
C LYS A 262 -12.61 -20.44 2.29
N LYS A 263 -12.27 -19.82 1.16
CA LYS A 263 -12.71 -20.22 -0.18
C LYS A 263 -11.81 -21.32 -0.73
N ASP A 264 -12.33 -22.18 -1.60
CA ASP A 264 -11.52 -23.13 -2.35
C ASP A 264 -10.45 -22.39 -3.19
N PRO A 265 -9.15 -22.55 -2.88
CA PRO A 265 -8.07 -21.86 -3.57
C PRO A 265 -7.76 -22.46 -4.94
N TYR A 266 -8.30 -23.63 -5.28
CA TYR A 266 -8.03 -24.34 -6.54
C TYR A 266 -9.05 -24.03 -7.63
N ARG A 267 -10.16 -23.37 -7.26
CA ARG A 267 -11.22 -23.00 -8.20
C ARG A 267 -10.67 -22.07 -9.29
N ASN A 268 -10.91 -22.44 -10.55
CA ASN A 268 -10.45 -21.73 -11.76
C ASN A 268 -8.92 -21.65 -11.94
N LYS A 269 -8.14 -22.52 -11.27
CA LYS A 269 -6.69 -22.60 -11.46
C LYS A 269 -6.34 -23.76 -12.40
N MET A 270 -5.91 -23.42 -13.61
CA MET A 270 -5.60 -24.41 -14.66
C MET A 270 -4.14 -24.88 -14.67
N ARG A 271 -3.24 -24.21 -13.91
CA ARG A 271 -1.81 -24.54 -13.88
C ARG A 271 -1.53 -25.76 -13.00
N THR A 272 -0.88 -26.78 -13.55
CA THR A 272 -0.51 -28.03 -12.86
C THR A 272 0.42 -27.80 -11.67
N ASP A 273 1.32 -26.83 -11.78
CA ASP A 273 2.33 -26.54 -10.74
C ASP A 273 1.76 -25.80 -9.53
N PHE A 274 0.53 -25.26 -9.65
CA PHE A 274 -0.07 -24.37 -8.66
C PHE A 274 -0.13 -25.00 -7.27
N VAL A 275 -0.47 -26.29 -7.18
CA VAL A 275 -0.60 -26.99 -5.88
C VAL A 275 0.75 -27.04 -5.15
N LYS A 276 1.84 -27.34 -5.88
CA LYS A 276 3.19 -27.42 -5.33
C LYS A 276 3.70 -26.02 -4.94
N ASP A 277 3.56 -25.05 -5.84
CA ASP A 277 3.99 -23.67 -5.64
C ASP A 277 3.25 -23.04 -4.45
N ARG A 278 1.93 -23.24 -4.34
CA ARG A 278 1.12 -22.72 -3.22
C ARG A 278 1.53 -23.33 -1.87
N ARG A 279 1.79 -24.64 -1.82
CA ARG A 279 2.26 -25.30 -0.58
C ARG A 279 3.62 -24.78 -0.15
N ARG A 280 4.53 -24.57 -1.11
CA ARG A 280 5.83 -23.93 -0.84
C ARG A 280 5.62 -22.52 -0.32
N MET A 281 4.83 -21.71 -1.02
CA MET A 281 4.60 -20.31 -0.66
C MET A 281 3.95 -20.15 0.72
N LYS A 282 3.02 -21.05 1.09
CA LYS A 282 2.45 -21.05 2.43
C LYS A 282 3.51 -21.25 3.52
N ARG A 283 4.44 -22.19 3.32
CA ARG A 283 5.54 -22.42 4.28
C ARG A 283 6.47 -21.21 4.39
N GLU A 284 6.88 -20.64 3.26
CA GLU A 284 7.72 -19.44 3.22
C GLU A 284 7.03 -18.26 3.93
N TYR A 285 5.71 -18.14 3.79
CA TYR A 285 4.92 -17.11 4.47
C TYR A 285 4.80 -17.35 5.98
N ASP A 286 4.55 -18.60 6.40
CA ASP A 286 4.49 -18.95 7.82
C ASP A 286 5.86 -18.71 8.50
N GLU A 287 6.96 -19.03 7.83
CA GLU A 287 8.31 -18.71 8.29
C GLU A 287 8.57 -17.19 8.36
N PHE A 288 8.12 -16.44 7.35
CA PHE A 288 8.18 -14.98 7.36
C PHE A 288 7.42 -14.39 8.56
N LYS A 289 6.21 -14.88 8.86
CA LYS A 289 5.44 -14.45 10.04
C LYS A 289 6.20 -14.68 11.34
N VAL A 290 6.85 -15.84 11.48
CA VAL A 290 7.66 -16.15 12.66
C VAL A 290 8.84 -15.18 12.78
N ARG A 291 9.53 -14.86 11.68
CA ARG A 291 10.65 -13.89 11.69
C ARG A 291 10.20 -12.49 12.09
N ILE A 292 9.10 -12.00 11.53
CA ILE A 292 8.56 -10.67 11.89
C ILE A 292 8.14 -10.62 13.37
N ASN A 293 7.45 -11.65 13.87
CA ASN A 293 7.02 -11.68 15.26
C ASN A 293 8.21 -11.77 16.24
N ALA A 294 9.28 -12.48 15.87
CA ALA A 294 10.47 -12.59 16.70
C ALA A 294 11.35 -11.33 16.66
N LEU A 295 11.16 -10.45 15.69
CA LEU A 295 12.01 -9.28 15.46
C LEU A 295 12.06 -8.33 16.65
N PHE A 296 10.91 -8.11 17.30
CA PHE A 296 10.82 -7.27 18.50
C PHE A 296 11.75 -7.77 19.61
N ASP A 297 11.64 -9.06 19.94
CA ASP A 297 12.45 -9.68 20.98
C ASP A 297 13.93 -9.75 20.58
N MET A 298 14.23 -10.01 19.31
CA MET A 298 15.60 -10.04 18.79
C MET A 298 16.30 -8.69 18.90
N VAL A 299 15.65 -7.60 18.46
CA VAL A 299 16.22 -6.24 18.52
C VAL A 299 16.42 -5.81 19.97
N ARG A 300 15.46 -6.12 20.84
CA ARG A 300 15.55 -5.86 22.28
C ARG A 300 16.72 -6.61 22.91
N TRP A 301 16.75 -7.93 22.77
CA TRP A 301 17.80 -8.78 23.33
C TRP A 301 19.20 -8.39 22.81
N ARG A 302 19.31 -8.12 21.51
CA ARG A 302 20.56 -7.66 20.89
C ARG A 302 21.02 -6.35 21.52
N SER A 303 20.12 -5.37 21.63
CA SER A 303 20.46 -4.07 22.20
C SER A 303 20.84 -4.20 23.68
N ASP A 304 20.15 -5.03 24.45
CA ASP A 304 20.49 -5.29 25.85
C ASP A 304 21.88 -5.96 26.00
N ALA A 305 22.21 -6.92 25.12
CA ALA A 305 23.51 -7.58 25.12
C ALA A 305 24.66 -6.63 24.79
N TYR A 306 24.50 -5.78 23.78
CA TYR A 306 25.51 -4.77 23.43
C TYR A 306 25.64 -3.69 24.51
N ASN A 307 24.52 -3.20 25.07
CA ASN A 307 24.54 -2.25 26.17
C ASN A 307 25.24 -2.84 27.40
N ALA A 308 24.97 -4.10 27.77
CA ALA A 308 25.65 -4.76 28.89
C ALA A 308 27.17 -4.91 28.64
N CYS A 309 27.57 -5.16 27.39
CA CYS A 309 28.97 -5.20 27.00
C CYS A 309 29.62 -3.81 27.12
N GLU A 310 28.93 -2.77 26.70
CA GLU A 310 29.39 -1.38 26.79
C GLU A 310 29.52 -0.93 28.25
N GLU A 311 28.50 -1.18 29.08
CA GLU A 311 28.53 -0.90 30.52
C GLU A 311 29.71 -1.62 31.21
N SER A 312 29.93 -2.89 30.87
CA SER A 312 31.07 -3.66 31.39
C SER A 312 32.42 -3.08 30.97
N ARG A 313 32.53 -2.62 29.72
CA ARG A 313 33.74 -1.96 29.20
C ARG A 313 33.97 -0.61 29.86
N ALA A 314 32.91 0.19 30.03
CA ALA A 314 32.98 1.48 30.71
C ALA A 314 33.41 1.31 32.17
N LEU A 315 32.85 0.31 32.87
CA LEU A 315 33.23 0.01 34.25
C LEU A 315 34.70 -0.43 34.37
N ARG A 316 35.20 -1.25 33.44
CA ARG A 316 36.62 -1.64 33.41
C ARG A 316 37.53 -0.43 33.23
N ARG A 317 37.25 0.43 32.25
CA ARG A 317 38.02 1.68 32.03
C ARG A 317 37.97 2.61 33.24
N HIS A 318 36.80 2.72 33.88
CA HIS A 318 36.64 3.56 35.06
C HIS A 318 37.47 3.04 36.24
N ARG A 319 37.50 1.72 36.46
CA ARG A 319 38.37 1.09 37.48
C ARG A 319 39.85 1.28 37.18
N GLU A 320 40.24 1.17 35.91
CA GLU A 320 41.63 1.42 35.48
C GLU A 320 42.07 2.87 35.75
N LEU A 321 41.16 3.84 35.62
CA LEU A 321 41.45 5.26 35.82
C LEU A 321 41.38 5.71 37.29
N HIS A 322 40.48 5.15 38.10
CA HIS A 322 40.16 5.64 39.44
C HIS A 322 40.48 4.68 40.60
N GLY A 323 40.97 3.46 40.33
CA GLY A 323 41.27 2.48 41.38
C GLY A 323 40.04 1.87 42.05
N ASP A 324 40.18 1.39 43.29
CA ASP A 324 39.15 0.67 44.09
C ASP A 324 38.27 1.61 44.96
N GLU A 325 38.27 2.91 44.71
CA GLU A 325 37.39 3.88 45.40
C GLU A 325 35.89 3.60 45.08
N PRO A 326 34.99 3.62 46.07
CA PRO A 326 33.57 3.32 45.88
C PRO A 326 32.87 4.49 45.18
N ILE A 327 32.98 4.57 43.86
CA ILE A 327 32.41 5.63 43.04
C ILE A 327 31.21 5.12 42.24
N GLU A 328 30.21 5.98 42.04
CA GLU A 328 28.98 5.70 41.28
C GLU A 328 29.25 5.00 39.94
N ARG A 329 28.41 4.02 39.59
CA ARG A 329 28.50 3.32 38.31
C ARG A 329 28.38 4.33 37.15
N PRO A 330 29.25 4.26 36.12
CA PRO A 330 29.13 5.12 34.95
C PRO A 330 27.74 4.98 34.32
N LYS A 331 27.02 6.10 34.16
CA LYS A 331 25.73 6.14 33.47
C LYS A 331 25.97 6.12 31.96
N VAL A 332 25.99 4.92 31.37
CA VAL A 332 26.07 4.74 29.93
C VAL A 332 24.66 4.85 29.34
N PRO A 333 24.41 5.70 28.33
CA PRO A 333 23.13 5.73 27.64
C PRO A 333 22.82 4.39 26.98
N LYS A 334 21.61 3.86 27.17
CA LYS A 334 21.21 2.59 26.55
C LYS A 334 20.87 2.80 25.08
N ALA A 335 21.82 2.50 24.20
CA ALA A 335 21.65 2.63 22.76
C ALA A 335 20.77 1.52 22.17
N THR A 336 20.18 1.81 21.01
CA THR A 336 19.57 0.78 20.16
C THR A 336 20.57 0.36 19.10
N TRP A 337 20.87 -0.93 19.05
CA TRP A 337 21.98 -1.46 18.27
C TRP A 337 21.48 -2.15 17.00
N MET A 338 22.15 -1.88 15.89
CA MET A 338 21.98 -2.58 14.61
C MET A 338 22.71 -3.93 14.61
N ALA A 339 22.43 -4.78 13.62
CA ALA A 339 23.04 -6.10 13.49
C ALA A 339 24.56 -6.06 13.24
N ASP A 340 25.08 -4.98 12.64
CA ASP A 340 26.50 -4.76 12.38
C ASP A 340 27.27 -4.24 13.62
N GLY A 341 26.57 -4.01 14.74
CA GLY A 341 27.14 -3.43 15.95
C GLY A 341 27.31 -1.91 15.88
N SER A 342 26.67 -1.22 14.95
CA SER A 342 26.55 0.24 14.96
C SER A 342 25.32 0.71 15.75
N HIS A 343 25.33 1.98 16.17
CA HIS A 343 24.15 2.60 16.81
C HIS A 343 23.12 2.97 15.74
N TRP A 344 21.85 2.73 16.05
CA TRP A 344 20.76 3.17 15.19
C TRP A 344 20.69 4.71 15.12
N PRO A 345 20.72 5.33 13.93
CA PRO A 345 20.66 6.79 13.79
C PRO A 345 19.28 7.40 14.08
N GLY A 346 18.23 6.58 14.13
CA GLY A 346 16.85 7.03 14.39
C GLY A 346 16.49 7.01 15.87
N THR A 347 15.21 6.76 16.15
CA THR A 347 14.69 6.73 17.53
C THR A 347 15.15 5.47 18.26
N TRP A 348 15.67 5.64 19.47
CA TRP A 348 16.07 4.52 20.32
C TRP A 348 14.92 4.02 21.18
N MET A 349 14.93 2.72 21.51
CA MET A 349 13.98 2.11 22.47
C MET A 349 14.07 2.80 23.84
N ASN A 350 15.27 3.17 24.28
CA ASN A 350 15.47 4.02 25.44
C ASN A 350 15.82 5.43 24.96
N SER A 351 14.87 6.35 25.16
CA SER A 351 14.99 7.74 24.70
C SER A 351 16.26 8.42 25.23
N SER A 352 16.99 9.07 24.33
CA SER A 352 18.22 9.84 24.59
C SER A 352 18.09 11.20 23.89
N PRO A 353 18.73 12.29 24.37
CA PRO A 353 18.49 13.66 23.86
C PRO A 353 18.62 13.85 22.34
N GLN A 354 19.43 13.03 21.65
CA GLN A 354 19.63 13.05 20.19
C GLN A 354 18.92 11.90 19.43
N HIS A 355 18.18 11.05 20.15
CA HIS A 355 17.49 9.88 19.63
C HIS A 355 16.07 9.76 20.21
N THR A 356 15.34 10.88 20.18
CA THR A 356 13.93 10.94 20.58
C THR A 356 13.04 10.94 19.35
N TYR A 357 11.75 10.62 19.49
CA TYR A 357 10.76 10.68 18.40
C TYR A 357 10.78 11.99 17.61
N SER A 358 11.04 13.12 18.28
CA SER A 358 11.08 14.45 17.65
C SER A 358 12.48 14.93 17.27
N ASN A 359 13.52 14.23 17.70
CA ASN A 359 14.91 14.64 17.52
C ASN A 359 15.77 13.41 17.21
N HIS A 360 15.87 13.10 15.92
CA HIS A 360 16.73 12.07 15.35
C HIS A 360 17.07 12.46 13.90
N ALA A 361 18.13 11.90 13.32
CA ALA A 361 18.51 12.19 11.93
C ALA A 361 17.47 11.64 10.93
N ALA A 362 17.29 12.32 9.79
CA ALA A 362 16.49 11.79 8.70
C ALA A 362 17.20 10.60 8.05
N ILE A 363 16.47 9.50 7.82
CA ILE A 363 17.03 8.26 7.25
C ILE A 363 16.29 7.99 5.94
N VAL A 364 17.03 7.77 4.86
CA VAL A 364 16.45 7.33 3.59
C VAL A 364 17.16 6.08 3.14
N GLN A 365 16.41 5.01 2.94
CA GLN A 365 16.93 3.72 2.52
C GLN A 365 16.20 3.25 1.27
N VAL A 366 16.96 2.73 0.31
CA VAL A 366 16.42 2.11 -0.90
C VAL A 366 16.52 0.59 -0.74
N MET A 367 15.41 -0.13 -0.90
CA MET A 367 15.27 -1.57 -0.69
C MET A 367 14.57 -2.23 -1.90
N ILE A 368 14.80 -3.53 -2.18
CA ILE A 368 14.34 -4.22 -3.41
C ILE A 368 13.52 -5.45 -3.08
#